data_AF-A0A5J5JTW8-F1
#
_entry.id   AF-A0A5J5JTW8-F1
#
_cell.length_a   1.000
_cell.length_b   1.000
_cell.length_c   1.000
_cell.angle_alpha   90.00
_cell.angle_beta   90.00
_cell.angle_gamma   90.00
#
_symmetry.space_group_name_H-M   'P 1'
#
loop_
_entity.id
_entity.type
_entity.pdbx_description
1 polymer ?
#
loop_
_entity_poly.entity_id
_entity_poly.type
_entity_poly.pdbx_seq_one_letter_code
_entity_poly.pdbx_strand_id
1 'polypeptide(L)'
;MTGRPTVIEATPGSPRTAVTRVAVAQVAPRVGEPAANRAAAEAAITDAAGAGARLVVLPELVNSGYVFTGAEEARSLAEPADGPTVTGWERLAGADRCADERGMSWVRGTSLIGPDGYPLAGPVLTDGPAVLTADCDLTRARDKATGPRNDVHRDRRTDLY
;
A
#
# COMPACT_ATOMS: atom_id res chain seq x y z
N MET A 1 -5.18 -16.38 -22.30
CA MET A 1 -4.00 -15.49 -22.43
C MET A 1 -4.27 -14.22 -21.66
N THR A 2 -3.79 -14.10 -20.42
CA THR A 2 -3.83 -12.85 -19.65
C THR A 2 -2.51 -12.12 -19.88
N GLY A 3 -2.53 -11.11 -20.74
CA GLY A 3 -1.35 -10.26 -20.99
C GLY A 3 -1.03 -9.44 -19.75
N ARG A 4 0.27 -9.27 -19.44
CA ARG A 4 0.71 -8.38 -18.36
C ARG A 4 0.26 -6.95 -18.66
N PRO A 5 -0.20 -6.18 -17.67
CA PRO A 5 -0.50 -4.77 -17.86
C PRO A 5 0.76 -4.03 -18.34
N THR A 6 0.60 -3.19 -19.36
CA THR A 6 1.69 -2.37 -19.90
C THR A 6 1.82 -1.11 -19.05
N VAL A 7 2.99 -0.90 -18.44
CA VAL A 7 3.30 0.32 -17.69
C VAL A 7 3.72 1.40 -18.68
N ILE A 8 3.01 2.53 -18.68
CA ILE A 8 3.35 3.70 -19.51
C ILE A 8 4.11 4.70 -18.63
N GLU A 9 5.38 4.97 -18.95
CA GLU A 9 6.20 5.95 -18.23
C GLU A 9 5.97 7.37 -18.77
N ALA A 10 5.85 8.35 -17.88
CA ALA A 10 5.83 9.76 -18.24
C ALA A 10 7.27 10.33 -18.33
N THR A 11 7.52 11.19 -19.32
CA THR A 11 8.83 11.84 -19.57
C THR A 11 9.28 12.67 -18.35
N PRO A 12 10.57 12.61 -17.94
CA PRO A 12 11.03 13.34 -16.78
C PRO A 12 11.08 14.85 -17.03
N GLY A 13 10.30 15.61 -16.27
CA GLY A 13 10.44 17.06 -16.12
C GLY A 13 11.50 17.44 -15.06
N SER A 14 12.13 18.60 -15.26
CA SER A 14 13.16 19.33 -14.48
C SER A 14 13.27 19.11 -12.94
N PRO A 15 14.42 19.39 -12.29
CA PRO A 15 14.90 18.60 -11.15
C PRO A 15 14.29 18.95 -9.77
N ARG A 16 13.96 17.85 -9.07
CA ARG A 16 14.01 17.59 -7.61
C ARG A 16 13.09 18.39 -6.68
N THR A 17 11.79 18.18 -6.84
CA THR A 17 10.93 17.81 -5.70
C THR A 17 10.99 16.28 -5.57
N ALA A 18 10.91 15.69 -4.37
CA ALA A 18 10.85 14.22 -4.23
C ALA A 18 9.58 13.70 -4.93
N VAL A 19 9.71 13.29 -6.20
CA VAL A 19 8.59 12.89 -7.04
C VAL A 19 8.01 11.58 -6.50
N THR A 20 6.80 11.62 -5.94
CA THR A 20 6.04 10.42 -5.63
C THR A 20 5.54 9.82 -6.94
N ARG A 21 6.08 8.66 -7.32
CA ARG A 21 5.59 7.91 -8.48
C ARG A 21 4.25 7.29 -8.09
N VAL A 22 3.20 7.65 -8.82
CA VAL A 22 1.84 7.11 -8.66
C VAL A 22 1.53 6.21 -9.84
N ALA A 23 0.95 5.05 -9.58
CA ALA A 23 0.40 4.17 -10.61
C ALA A 23 -1.12 4.14 -10.50
N VAL A 24 -1.80 4.29 -11.63
CA VAL A 24 -3.24 4.07 -11.73
C VAL A 24 -3.43 2.80 -12.54
N ALA A 25 -3.87 1.73 -11.88
CA ALA A 25 -3.99 0.43 -12.49
C ALA A 25 -5.35 0.30 -13.20
N GLN A 26 -5.32 0.10 -14.51
CA GLN A 26 -6.50 -0.33 -15.25
C GLN A 26 -6.50 -1.86 -15.30
N VAL A 27 -7.45 -2.46 -14.59
CA VAL A 27 -7.72 -3.91 -14.61
C VAL A 27 -9.13 -4.16 -15.10
N ALA A 28 -9.44 -5.39 -15.51
CA ALA A 28 -10.77 -5.79 -15.97
C ALA A 28 -11.42 -6.76 -14.96
N PRO A 29 -12.08 -6.23 -13.89
CA PRO A 29 -12.80 -7.07 -12.94
C PRO A 29 -13.94 -7.82 -13.60
N ARG A 30 -14.19 -9.03 -13.10
CA ARG A 30 -15.30 -9.90 -13.49
C ARG A 30 -16.31 -9.93 -12.35
N VAL A 31 -17.55 -9.58 -12.64
CA VAL A 31 -18.62 -9.59 -11.64
C VAL A 31 -18.78 -11.00 -11.09
N GLY A 32 -18.79 -11.14 -9.76
CA GLY A 32 -18.99 -12.44 -9.11
C GLY A 32 -17.76 -13.35 -9.01
N GLU A 33 -16.58 -12.90 -9.46
CA GLU A 33 -15.33 -13.69 -9.39
C GLU A 33 -14.27 -13.06 -8.46
N PRO A 34 -14.51 -12.96 -7.13
CA PRO A 34 -13.65 -12.21 -6.24
C PRO A 34 -12.21 -12.71 -6.13
N ALA A 35 -12.00 -14.02 -6.28
CA ALA A 35 -10.66 -14.60 -6.31
C ALA A 35 -9.86 -14.18 -7.55
N ALA A 36 -10.49 -14.20 -8.74
CA ALA A 36 -9.85 -13.81 -9.99
C ALA A 36 -9.53 -12.29 -10.01
N ASN A 37 -10.48 -11.50 -9.51
CA ASN A 37 -10.37 -10.06 -9.35
C ASN A 37 -9.23 -9.66 -8.43
N ARG A 38 -9.16 -10.28 -7.25
CA ARG A 38 -8.07 -10.08 -6.29
C ARG A 38 -6.73 -10.42 -6.91
N ALA A 39 -6.59 -11.57 -7.57
CA ALA A 39 -5.35 -11.96 -8.23
C ALA A 39 -4.92 -10.93 -9.31
N ALA A 40 -5.86 -10.39 -10.09
CA ALA A 40 -5.58 -9.36 -11.08
C ALA A 40 -5.13 -8.04 -10.44
N ALA A 41 -5.76 -7.63 -9.34
CA ALA A 41 -5.37 -6.45 -8.57
C ALA A 41 -3.98 -6.60 -7.95
N GLU A 42 -3.69 -7.74 -7.32
CA GLU A 42 -2.40 -8.04 -6.69
C GLU A 42 -1.25 -8.05 -7.71
N ALA A 43 -1.49 -8.60 -8.91
CA ALA A 43 -0.53 -8.55 -10.01
C ALA A 43 -0.26 -7.09 -10.45
N ALA A 44 -1.30 -6.27 -10.59
CA ALA A 44 -1.15 -4.86 -10.95
C ALA A 44 -0.42 -4.04 -9.86
N ILE A 45 -0.71 -4.30 -8.57
CA ILE A 45 0.02 -3.70 -7.44
C ILE A 45 1.51 -4.09 -7.51
N THR A 46 1.80 -5.37 -7.72
CA THR A 46 3.17 -5.89 -7.76
C THR A 46 3.97 -5.29 -8.93
N ASP A 47 3.39 -5.27 -10.13
CA ASP A 47 4.04 -4.67 -11.32
C ASP A 47 4.25 -3.15 -11.11
N ALA A 48 3.28 -2.43 -10.53
CA ALA A 48 3.41 -1.01 -10.22
C ALA A 48 4.49 -0.73 -9.15
N ALA A 49 4.53 -1.53 -8.09
CA ALA A 49 5.55 -1.43 -7.06
C ALA A 49 6.95 -1.73 -7.62
N GLY A 50 7.07 -2.74 -8.49
CA GLY A 50 8.30 -3.06 -9.23
C GLY A 50 8.77 -1.93 -10.15
N ALA A 51 7.83 -1.14 -10.70
CA ALA A 51 8.11 0.09 -11.45
C ALA A 51 8.40 1.31 -10.54
N GLY A 52 8.49 1.13 -9.23
CA GLY A 52 8.84 2.18 -8.28
C GLY A 52 7.67 3.05 -7.81
N ALA A 53 6.42 2.64 -8.06
CA ALA A 53 5.26 3.34 -7.51
C ALA A 53 5.30 3.32 -5.97
N ARG A 54 4.87 4.43 -5.37
CA ARG A 54 4.71 4.62 -3.92
C ARG A 54 3.24 4.78 -3.52
N LEU A 55 2.35 4.89 -4.51
CA LEU A 55 0.91 4.87 -4.38
C LEU A 55 0.34 4.15 -5.61
N VAL A 56 -0.54 3.17 -5.40
CA VAL A 56 -1.25 2.45 -6.45
C VAL A 56 -2.75 2.69 -6.26
N VAL A 57 -3.42 3.17 -7.30
CA VAL A 57 -4.88 3.35 -7.33
C VAL A 57 -5.48 2.21 -8.14
N LEU A 58 -6.42 1.48 -7.55
CA LEU A 58 -7.19 0.42 -8.22
C LEU A 58 -8.58 0.94 -8.64
N PRO A 59 -9.25 0.28 -9.59
CA PRO A 59 -10.61 0.63 -10.00
C PRO A 59 -11.64 0.45 -8.86
N GLU A 60 -12.76 1.14 -9.01
CA GLU A 60 -13.93 0.96 -8.13
C GLU A 60 -14.43 -0.49 -8.14
N LEU A 61 -14.77 -1.01 -6.95
CA LEU A 61 -15.21 -2.39 -6.74
C LEU A 61 -14.34 -3.44 -7.47
N VAL A 62 -13.03 -3.20 -7.52
CA VAL A 62 -12.07 -4.08 -8.20
C VAL A 62 -12.15 -5.52 -7.70
N ASN A 63 -12.53 -5.75 -6.44
CA ASN A 63 -12.65 -7.07 -5.84
C ASN A 63 -13.93 -7.82 -6.24
N SER A 64 -15.04 -7.16 -6.52
CA SER A 64 -16.34 -7.80 -6.76
C SER A 64 -16.91 -7.60 -8.16
N GLY A 65 -16.47 -6.57 -8.88
CA GLY A 65 -17.17 -6.01 -10.03
C GLY A 65 -18.32 -5.10 -9.60
N TYR A 66 -18.86 -4.31 -10.54
CA TYR A 66 -19.77 -3.19 -10.19
C TYR A 66 -21.25 -3.46 -10.47
N VAL A 67 -21.57 -3.96 -11.68
CA VAL A 67 -22.92 -3.95 -12.24
C VAL A 67 -23.75 -5.12 -11.69
N PHE A 68 -24.09 -5.06 -10.40
CA PHE A 68 -24.92 -6.05 -9.73
C PHE A 68 -26.37 -5.98 -10.20
N THR A 69 -27.03 -7.13 -10.25
CA THR A 69 -28.45 -7.32 -10.53
C THR A 69 -29.36 -6.94 -9.34
N GLY A 70 -28.79 -6.81 -8.14
CA GLY A 70 -29.52 -6.37 -6.96
C GLY A 70 -28.69 -6.38 -5.67
N ALA A 71 -29.31 -5.91 -4.59
CA ALA A 71 -28.65 -5.80 -3.29
C ALA A 71 -28.28 -7.15 -2.66
N GLU A 72 -28.96 -8.24 -3.04
CA GLU A 72 -28.61 -9.59 -2.59
C GLU A 72 -27.26 -10.05 -3.16
N GLU A 73 -27.03 -9.86 -4.46
CA GLU A 73 -25.76 -10.16 -5.13
C GLU A 73 -24.61 -9.31 -4.58
N ALA A 74 -24.85 -8.02 -4.35
CA ALA A 74 -23.86 -7.15 -3.73
C ALA A 74 -23.45 -7.65 -2.32
N ARG A 75 -24.42 -8.13 -1.52
CA ARG A 75 -24.16 -8.67 -0.18
C ARG A 75 -23.44 -10.01 -0.21
N SER A 76 -23.74 -10.88 -1.17
CA SER A 76 -23.07 -12.18 -1.29
C SER A 76 -21.60 -12.06 -1.69
N LEU A 77 -21.23 -10.94 -2.34
CA LEU A 77 -19.86 -10.62 -2.75
C LEU A 77 -19.13 -9.67 -1.78
N ALA A 78 -19.82 -9.19 -0.75
CA ALA A 78 -19.20 -8.37 0.27
C ALA A 78 -18.26 -9.22 1.14
N GLU A 79 -17.07 -8.70 1.39
CA GLU A 79 -16.12 -9.28 2.32
C GLU A 79 -16.10 -8.43 3.60
N PRO A 80 -15.86 -9.03 4.78
CA PRO A 80 -15.62 -8.25 5.99
C PRO A 80 -14.34 -7.42 5.86
N ALA A 81 -14.15 -6.43 6.72
CA ALA A 81 -12.99 -5.54 6.67
C ALA A 81 -11.65 -6.28 6.88
N ASP A 82 -11.64 -7.40 7.59
CA ASP A 82 -10.51 -8.32 7.77
C ASP A 82 -10.54 -9.49 6.76
N GLY A 83 -11.33 -9.35 5.70
CA GLY A 83 -11.49 -10.35 4.65
C GLY A 83 -10.27 -10.54 3.76
N PRO A 84 -10.32 -11.51 2.84
CA PRO A 84 -9.16 -11.92 2.06
C PRO A 84 -8.61 -10.81 1.14
N THR A 85 -9.44 -9.88 0.66
CA THR A 85 -8.98 -8.75 -0.15
C THR A 85 -8.16 -7.75 0.65
N VAL A 86 -8.69 -7.25 1.77
CA VAL A 86 -7.97 -6.27 2.61
C VAL A 86 -6.70 -6.89 3.18
N THR A 87 -6.79 -8.10 3.74
CA THR A 87 -5.63 -8.85 4.25
C THR A 87 -4.55 -9.06 3.17
N GLY A 88 -4.96 -9.39 1.94
CA GLY A 88 -4.03 -9.56 0.81
C GLY A 88 -3.30 -8.26 0.46
N TRP A 89 -4.02 -7.15 0.40
CA TRP A 89 -3.45 -5.84 0.08
C TRP A 89 -2.60 -5.27 1.22
N GLU A 90 -2.94 -5.51 2.48
CA GLU A 90 -2.10 -5.16 3.63
C GLU A 90 -0.73 -5.84 3.56
N ARG A 91 -0.69 -7.12 3.19
CA ARG A 91 0.58 -7.85 2.97
C ARG A 91 1.42 -7.21 1.87
N LEU A 92 0.78 -6.71 0.81
CA LEU A 92 1.46 -6.02 -0.29
C LEU A 92 1.88 -4.59 0.06
N ALA A 93 1.16 -3.91 0.96
CA ALA A 93 1.48 -2.57 1.44
C ALA A 93 2.65 -2.55 2.44
N GLY A 94 3.02 -3.70 3.00
CA GLY A 94 4.17 -3.90 3.87
C GLY A 94 3.79 -4.04 5.34
N ALA A 95 3.60 -5.29 5.79
CA ALA A 95 3.54 -5.69 7.20
C ALA A 95 4.55 -6.82 7.43
N ASP A 96 5.21 -6.85 8.59
CA ASP A 96 6.13 -7.94 8.92
C ASP A 96 5.38 -9.22 9.30
N ARG A 97 6.02 -10.38 9.09
CA ARG A 97 5.53 -11.68 9.52
C ARG A 97 5.68 -11.82 11.05
N CYS A 98 4.81 -12.62 11.67
CA CYS A 98 4.88 -12.94 13.10
C CYS A 98 4.97 -14.47 13.31
N ALA A 99 5.23 -14.88 14.55
CA ALA A 99 5.40 -16.27 14.99
C ALA A 99 6.63 -16.99 14.41
N ASP A 100 6.75 -18.29 14.73
CA ASP A 100 7.80 -19.15 14.21
C ASP A 100 7.32 -19.90 12.97
N GLU A 101 8.13 -19.88 11.91
CA GLU A 101 7.91 -20.71 10.72
C GLU A 101 9.09 -21.66 10.57
N ARG A 102 8.83 -22.97 10.70
CA ARG A 102 9.85 -24.04 10.54
C ARG A 102 11.10 -23.83 11.43
N GLY A 103 10.88 -23.37 12.65
CA GLY A 103 11.95 -23.15 13.63
C GLY A 103 12.71 -21.83 13.46
N MET A 104 12.25 -20.93 12.56
CA MET A 104 12.79 -19.58 12.45
C MET A 104 11.75 -18.56 12.90
N SER A 105 12.14 -17.72 13.85
CA SER A 105 11.35 -16.58 14.32
C SER A 105 11.54 -15.40 13.38
N TRP A 106 10.45 -14.71 13.07
CA TRP A 106 10.50 -13.45 12.32
C TRP A 106 10.95 -12.29 13.21
N VAL A 107 11.49 -11.23 12.59
CA VAL A 107 12.07 -10.08 13.31
C VAL A 107 10.99 -9.30 14.08
N ARG A 108 9.73 -9.36 13.63
CA ARG A 108 8.62 -8.54 14.10
C ARG A 108 8.90 -7.05 13.83
N GLY A 109 8.00 -6.20 14.30
CA GLY A 109 8.22 -4.75 14.28
C GLY A 109 7.36 -3.99 13.28
N THR A 110 6.25 -4.57 12.82
CA THR A 110 5.22 -3.84 12.06
C THR A 110 4.92 -2.52 12.76
N SER A 111 5.14 -1.41 12.06
CA SER A 111 5.00 -0.05 12.57
C SER A 111 4.35 0.82 11.51
N LEU A 112 3.45 1.70 11.93
CA LEU A 112 2.99 2.81 11.10
C LEU A 112 3.86 4.01 11.42
N ILE A 113 4.53 4.57 10.41
CA ILE A 113 5.39 5.74 10.56
C ILE A 113 4.72 6.92 9.88
N GLY A 114 4.67 8.04 10.61
CA GLY A 114 4.07 9.27 10.17
C GLY A 114 4.94 10.03 9.18
N PRO A 115 4.38 11.07 8.55
CA PRO A 115 5.12 11.81 7.53
C PRO A 115 6.33 12.57 8.08
N ASP A 116 6.39 12.84 9.39
CA ASP A 116 7.54 13.42 10.08
C ASP A 116 8.64 12.40 10.41
N GLY A 117 8.44 11.13 10.11
CA GLY A 117 9.37 10.04 10.41
C GLY A 117 9.22 9.46 11.82
N TYR A 118 8.24 9.93 12.61
CA TYR A 118 7.95 9.37 13.94
C TYR A 118 6.87 8.28 13.85
N PRO A 119 6.92 7.24 14.70
CA PRO A 119 5.87 6.23 14.73
C PRO A 119 4.49 6.84 15.08
N LEU A 120 3.49 6.55 14.25
CA LEU A 120 2.07 6.77 14.56
C LEU A 120 1.46 5.59 15.34
N ALA A 121 1.94 4.38 15.08
CA ALA A 121 1.57 3.17 15.81
C ALA A 121 2.66 2.09 15.70
N GLY A 122 2.73 1.19 16.68
CA GLY A 122 3.76 0.16 16.76
C GLY A 122 5.09 0.69 17.34
N PRO A 123 6.18 -0.10 17.26
CA PRO A 123 6.25 -1.43 16.64
C PRO A 123 5.41 -2.50 17.37
N VAL A 124 4.85 -3.43 16.60
CA VAL A 124 4.30 -4.68 17.15
C VAL A 124 5.46 -5.64 17.40
N LEU A 125 5.73 -5.92 18.67
CA LEU A 125 6.81 -6.82 19.10
C LEU A 125 6.29 -8.15 19.68
N THR A 126 4.97 -8.35 19.68
CA THR A 126 4.35 -9.61 20.09
C THR A 126 4.46 -10.66 19.00
N ASP A 127 4.58 -11.93 19.38
CA ASP A 127 4.67 -13.05 18.43
C ASP A 127 3.32 -13.47 17.81
N GLY A 128 2.22 -12.85 18.23
CA GLY A 128 0.88 -13.07 17.67
C GLY A 128 0.51 -12.07 16.57
N PRO A 129 -0.48 -12.39 15.72
CA PRO A 129 -1.04 -11.47 14.75
C PRO A 129 -1.53 -10.18 15.40
N ALA A 130 -1.31 -9.04 14.76
CA ALA A 130 -1.80 -7.74 15.20
C ALA A 130 -2.13 -6.85 14.01
N VAL A 131 -3.07 -5.92 14.22
CA VAL A 131 -3.45 -4.88 13.26
C VAL A 131 -3.14 -3.53 13.89
N LEU A 132 -2.51 -2.64 13.13
CA LEU A 132 -2.27 -1.26 13.52
C LEU A 132 -3.14 -0.32 12.68
N THR A 133 -3.78 0.65 13.33
CA THR A 133 -4.53 1.72 12.67
C THR A 133 -4.12 3.05 13.28
N ALA A 134 -3.95 4.09 12.46
CA ALA A 134 -3.69 5.44 12.93
C ALA A 134 -4.19 6.48 11.92
N ASP A 135 -4.62 7.64 12.42
CA ASP A 135 -4.88 8.80 11.58
C ASP A 135 -3.55 9.36 11.07
N CYS A 136 -3.46 9.58 9.75
CA CYS A 136 -2.26 10.09 9.11
C CYS A 136 -2.60 11.31 8.25
N ASP A 137 -2.22 12.50 8.71
CA ASP A 137 -2.36 13.72 7.94
C ASP A 137 -1.23 13.83 6.90
N LEU A 138 -1.52 13.33 5.70
CA LEU A 138 -0.58 13.33 4.57
C LEU A 138 -0.25 14.73 4.06
N THR A 139 -1.01 15.76 4.41
CA THR A 139 -0.70 17.14 3.99
C THR A 139 0.64 17.61 4.59
N ARG A 140 0.99 17.08 5.77
CA ARG A 140 2.26 17.34 6.46
C ARG A 140 3.45 16.62 5.83
N ALA A 141 3.26 15.72 4.86
CA ALA A 141 4.36 14.93 4.29
C ALA A 141 5.44 15.78 3.59
N ARG A 142 5.08 16.99 3.15
CA ARG A 142 6.01 17.91 2.48
C ARG A 142 6.71 18.86 3.44
N ASP A 143 6.18 19.03 4.65
CA ASP A 143 6.82 19.83 5.70
C ASP A 143 7.64 18.91 6.59
N LYS A 144 8.93 19.19 6.65
CA LYS A 144 9.92 18.35 7.32
C LYS A 144 10.60 19.10 8.45
N ALA A 145 10.03 20.25 8.83
CA ALA A 145 10.38 20.98 10.02
C ALA A 145 10.08 20.14 11.27
N THR A 146 11.08 19.92 12.10
CA THR A 146 10.97 19.25 13.42
C THR A 146 11.05 20.30 14.53
N GLY A 147 10.40 21.44 14.31
CA GLY A 147 10.44 22.62 15.18
C GLY A 147 10.76 23.90 14.40
N PRO A 148 10.86 25.05 15.09
CA PRO A 148 11.05 26.35 14.43
C PRO A 148 12.47 26.57 13.87
N ARG A 149 13.43 25.67 14.13
CA ARG A 149 14.85 25.89 13.82
C ARG A 149 15.50 24.75 13.03
N ASN A 150 14.77 23.69 12.73
CA ASN A 150 15.34 22.44 12.26
C ASN A 150 14.42 21.75 11.25
N ASP A 151 14.98 21.28 10.14
CA ASP A 151 14.29 20.55 9.07
C ASP A 151 15.11 19.32 8.66
N VAL A 152 14.47 18.16 8.68
CA VAL A 152 15.10 16.84 8.51
C VAL A 152 15.81 16.69 7.16
N HIS A 153 15.39 17.40 6.12
CA HIS A 153 16.02 17.33 4.81
C HIS A 153 16.90 18.55 4.50
N ARG A 154 16.50 19.76 4.88
CA ARG A 154 17.26 20.98 4.58
C ARG A 154 18.55 21.07 5.36
N ASP A 155 18.58 20.53 6.58
CA ASP A 155 19.75 20.61 7.45
C ASP A 155 20.73 19.44 7.25
N ARG A 156 20.50 18.61 6.21
CA ARG A 156 21.39 17.49 5.87
C ARG A 156 22.74 18.01 5.37
N ARG A 157 23.79 17.60 6.07
CA ARG A 157 25.20 17.74 5.66
C ARG A 157 25.56 16.77 4.53
N THR A 158 25.11 17.05 3.31
CA THR A 158 25.35 16.19 2.14
C THR A 158 26.82 16.11 1.71
N ASP A 159 27.67 16.95 2.29
CA ASP A 159 29.13 16.96 2.11
C ASP A 159 29.86 15.82 2.85
N LEU A 160 29.17 15.11 3.76
CA LEU A 160 29.76 14.08 4.62
C LEU A 160 29.53 12.64 4.15
N TYR A 161 28.84 12.42 3.03
CA TYR A 161 28.53 11.10 2.48
C TYR A 161 28.40 11.13 0.95
#